data_AF-A0A3S0TJW8-F1
#
_entry.id   AF-A0A3S0TJW8-F1
#
_cell.length_a   1.000
_cell.length_b   1.000
_cell.length_c   1.000
_cell.angle_alpha   90.00
_cell.angle_beta   90.00
_cell.angle_gamma   90.00
#
_symmetry.space_group_name_H-M   'P 1'
#
loop_
_entity.id
_entity.type
_entity.pdbx_description
1 polymer ?
#
loop_
_entity_poly.entity_id
_entity_poly.type
_entity_poly.pdbx_seq_one_letter_code
_entity_poly.pdbx_strand_id
1 'polypeptide(L)' 'MNRPNKETALKILSLADQPVTAKERDVPIHSSDGQVYTILPGATQEAVFLTTPEALGWTQAELDDPTITE' A
#
# COMPACT_ATOMS: atom_id res chain seq x y z
N MET A 1 -1.57 -13.07 -8.49
CA MET A 1 -0.93 -11.77 -8.15
C MET A 1 -1.63 -10.71 -8.98
N ASN A 2 -2.16 -9.66 -8.35
CA ASN A 2 -2.79 -8.54 -9.06
C ASN A 2 -1.67 -7.57 -9.49
N ARG A 3 -1.03 -7.83 -10.64
CA ARG A 3 -0.10 -6.91 -11.27
C ARG A 3 -0.91 -5.71 -11.79
N PRO A 4 -0.70 -4.48 -11.28
CA PRO A 4 -1.35 -3.30 -11.86
C PRO A 4 -0.79 -3.04 -13.26
N ASN A 5 -1.58 -2.37 -14.10
CA ASN A 5 -1.09 -1.95 -15.42
C ASN A 5 0.12 -1.00 -15.30
N LYS A 6 0.93 -0.91 -16.35
CA LYS A 6 2.20 -0.15 -16.37
C LYS A 6 2.02 1.30 -15.98
N GLU A 7 0.97 1.95 -16.48
CA GLU A 7 0.68 3.35 -16.14
C GLU A 7 0.43 3.51 -14.62
N THR A 8 -0.34 2.59 -14.04
CA THR A 8 -0.62 2.57 -12.59
C THR A 8 0.64 2.21 -11.80
N ALA A 9 1.46 1.25 -12.27
CA ALA A 9 2.71 0.90 -11.63
C ALA A 9 3.68 2.09 -11.60
N LEU A 10 3.87 2.78 -12.73
CA LEU A 10 4.69 3.99 -12.82
C LEU A 10 4.15 5.12 -11.93
N LYS A 11 2.83 5.30 -11.86
CA LYS A 11 2.19 6.26 -10.94
C LYS A 11 2.42 5.89 -9.48
N ILE A 12 2.38 4.62 -9.11
CA ILE A 12 2.66 4.20 -7.73
C ILE A 12 4.16 4.39 -7.42
N LEU A 13 5.04 4.05 -8.35
CA LEU A 13 6.49 4.23 -8.20
C LEU A 13 6.88 5.70 -8.10
N SER A 14 6.16 6.62 -8.77
CA SER A 14 6.43 8.06 -8.65
C SER A 14 6.04 8.65 -7.28
N LEU A 15 5.23 7.92 -6.50
CA LEU A 15 4.91 8.26 -5.12
C LEU A 15 5.92 7.68 -4.12
N ALA A 16 6.88 6.85 -4.57
CA ALA A 16 7.94 6.36 -3.70
C ALA A 16 8.72 7.52 -3.07
N ASP A 17 9.18 7.29 -1.84
CA ASP A 17 9.92 8.24 -1.01
C ASP A 17 9.13 9.50 -0.60
N GLN A 18 7.82 9.57 -0.91
CA GLN A 18 6.97 10.65 -0.45
C GLN A 18 6.53 10.44 1.01
N PRO A 19 6.40 11.53 1.79
CA PRO A 19 5.85 11.46 3.13
C PRO A 19 4.37 11.09 3.07
N VAL A 20 3.97 10.13 3.89
CA VAL A 20 2.60 9.67 4.03
C VAL A 20 2.21 9.60 5.49
N THR A 21 0.91 9.64 5.74
CA THR A 21 0.35 9.43 7.07
C THR A 21 -0.11 7.98 7.19
N ALA A 22 0.62 7.17 7.95
CA ALA A 22 0.23 5.81 8.26
C ALA A 22 -0.74 5.83 9.46
N LYS A 23 -1.91 5.22 9.29
CA LYS A 23 -2.88 4.99 10.37
C LYS A 23 -2.85 3.52 10.75
N GLU A 24 -2.55 3.23 12.01
CA GLU A 24 -2.75 1.90 12.55
C GLU A 24 -4.23 1.52 12.50
N ARG A 25 -4.52 0.23 12.34
CA ARG A 25 -5.90 -0.24 12.30
C ARG A 25 -6.56 -0.03 13.67
N ASP A 26 -7.78 0.48 13.65
CA ASP A 26 -8.61 0.56 14.86
C ASP A 26 -8.88 -0.85 15.40
N VAL A 27 -8.70 -1.06 16.71
CA VAL A 27 -8.79 -2.40 17.33
C VAL A 27 -10.18 -2.57 17.96
N PRO A 28 -11.00 -3.53 17.50
CA PRO A 28 -12.25 -3.85 18.16
C PRO A 28 -11.98 -4.66 19.43
N ILE A 29 -12.60 -4.26 20.54
CA ILE A 29 -12.59 -5.03 21.77
C ILE A 29 -13.88 -5.84 21.84
N HIS A 30 -13.73 -7.16 21.83
CA HIS A 30 -14.82 -8.11 21.98
C HIS A 30 -14.87 -8.64 23.42
N SER A 31 -16.07 -8.85 23.93
CA SER A 31 -16.28 -9.55 25.19
C SER A 31 -16.23 -11.07 25.00
N SER A 32 -16.25 -11.84 26.09
CA SER A 32 -16.32 -13.31 26.07
C SER A 32 -17.57 -13.86 25.37
N ASP A 33 -18.62 -13.05 25.19
CA ASP A 33 -19.83 -13.39 24.43
C ASP A 33 -19.72 -13.07 22.92
N GLY A 34 -18.59 -12.53 22.47
CA GLY A 34 -18.31 -12.21 21.06
C GLY A 34 -18.78 -10.81 20.61
N GLN A 35 -19.51 -10.07 21.43
CA GLN A 35 -20.01 -8.74 21.07
C GLN A 35 -18.93 -7.65 21.16
N VAL A 36 -18.98 -6.68 20.23
CA VAL A 36 -18.09 -5.51 20.24
C VAL A 36 -18.67 -4.42 21.14
N TYR A 37 -17.89 -4.00 22.14
CA TYR A 37 -18.32 -2.95 23.09
C TYR A 37 -17.59 -1.63 22.91
N THR A 38 -16.40 -1.64 22.31
CA THR A 38 -15.57 -0.44 22.13
C THR A 38 -14.63 -0.64 20.95
N ILE A 39 -14.30 0.46 20.27
CA ILE A 39 -13.25 0.52 19.25
C ILE A 39 -12.16 1.43 19.81
N LEU A 40 -10.95 0.90 19.96
CA LEU A 40 -9.78 1.72 20.25
C LEU A 40 -9.28 2.32 18.94
N PRO A 41 -9.22 3.66 18.81
CA PRO A 41 -8.68 4.29 17.61
C PRO A 41 -7.19 3.97 17.49
N GLY A 42 -6.75 3.60 16.29
CA GLY A 42 -5.35 3.37 15.99
C GLY A 42 -4.54 4.67 16.01
N ALA A 43 -3.25 4.57 16.31
CA ALA A 43 -2.35 5.71 16.25
C ALA A 43 -2.15 6.18 14.80
N THR A 44 -1.81 7.45 14.65
CA THR A 44 -1.43 8.05 13.37
C THR A 44 0.02 8.52 13.47
N GLN A 45 0.84 8.15 12.49
CA GLN A 45 2.24 8.52 12.43
C GLN A 45 2.66 8.92 11.02
N GLU A 46 3.64 9.83 10.94
CA GLU A 46 4.31 10.13 9.68
C GLU A 46 5.24 8.98 9.30
N ALA A 47 5.23 8.62 8.02
CA ALA A 47 6.05 7.58 7.44
C ALA A 47 6.47 7.97 6.02
N VAL A 48 7.35 7.16 5.43
CA VAL A 48 7.75 7.30 4.03
C VAL A 48 7.18 6.13 3.24
N PHE A 49 6.54 6.41 2.11
CA PHE A 49 6.02 5.37 1.24
C PHE A 49 7.17 4.72 0.46
N LEU A 50 7.44 3.44 0.74
CA LEU A 50 8.47 2.67 0.06
C LEU A 50 7.81 1.60 -0.82
N THR A 51 8.20 1.56 -2.09
CA THR A 51 7.73 0.57 -3.05
C THR A 51 8.82 0.31 -4.08
N THR A 52 8.82 -0.86 -4.71
CA THR A 52 9.75 -1.21 -5.80
C THR A 52 8.98 -1.82 -6.97
N PRO A 53 9.57 -1.86 -8.18
CA PRO A 53 8.97 -2.56 -9.31
C PRO A 53 8.53 -3.99 -8.96
N GLU A 54 9.38 -4.74 -8.26
CA GLU A 54 9.13 -6.15 -7.92
C GLU A 54 7.95 -6.32 -6.97
N ALA A 55 7.78 -5.38 -6.02
CA ALA A 55 6.63 -5.36 -5.13
C ALA A 55 5.30 -5.19 -5.90
N LEU A 56 5.35 -4.60 -7.09
CA LEU A 56 4.22 -4.44 -8.01
C LEU A 56 4.13 -5.56 -9.06
N GLY A 57 5.03 -6.55 -9.02
CA GLY A 57 5.11 -7.63 -10.01
C GLY A 57 5.69 -7.20 -11.36
N TRP A 58 6.51 -6.16 -11.36
CA TRP A 58 7.24 -5.64 -12.52
C TRP A 58 8.75 -5.79 -12.33
N THR A 59 9.49 -5.89 -13.43
CA THR A 59 10.92 -5.60 -13.45
C THR A 59 11.17 -4.19 -14.00
N GLN A 60 12.31 -3.58 -13.64
CA GLN A 60 12.68 -2.28 -14.20
C GLN A 60 12.77 -2.31 -15.73
N ALA A 61 13.31 -3.40 -16.31
CA ALA A 61 13.42 -3.56 -17.76
C ALA A 61 12.05 -3.54 -18.47
N GLU A 62 11.03 -4.18 -17.90
CA GLU A 62 9.67 -4.15 -18.47
C GLU A 62 9.02 -2.76 -18.37
N LEU A 63 9.33 -2.01 -17.31
CA LEU A 63 8.86 -0.63 -17.15
C LEU A 63 9.54 0.33 -18.14
N ASP A 64 10.80 0.10 -18.46
CA ASP A 64 11.55 0.92 -19.42
C ASP A 64 11.22 0.59 -20.89
N ASP A 65 10.67 -0.59 -21.17
CA ASP A 65 10.34 -1.02 -22.53
C ASP A 65 9.07 -0.33 -23.09
N PRO A 66 9.18 0.55 -24.10
CA PRO A 66 8.02 1.27 -24.64
C PRO A 66 7.01 0.37 -25.38
N THR A 67 7.36 -0.88 -25.70
CA THR A 67 6.48 -1.83 -26.40
C THR A 67 5.54 -2.57 -25.46
N ILE A 68 5.86 -2.60 -24.16
CA ILE A 68 4.99 -3.18 -23.13
C ILE A 68 4.03 -2.09 -22.66
N THR A 69 2.74 -2.31 -22.91
CA THR A 69 1.64 -1.38 -22.56
C THR A 69 0.70 -1.92 -21.49
N GLU A 70 0.89 -3.17 -21.09
CA GLU A 70 0.02 -3.90 -20.15
C GLU A 70 -0.02 -3.30 -18.76
#